data_AF-C0ZHV6-F1
#
_entry.id   AF-C0ZHV6-F1
#
_cell.length_a   1.000
_cell.length_b   1.000
_cell.length_c   1.000
_cell.angle_alpha   90.00
_cell.angle_beta   90.00
_cell.angle_gamma   90.00
#
_symmetry.space_group_name_H-M   'P 1'
#
loop_
_entity.id
_entity.type
_entity.pdbx_description
1 polymer ?
#
loop_
_entity_poly.entity_id
_entity_poly.type
_entity_poly.pdbx_seq_one_letter_code
_entity_poly.pdbx_strand_id
1 'polypeptide(L)'
;MKDELYPSMFWDSEETRHCRVQVQKPWSREEFWSYYFIRRISIYVSLLLTRKTQISPNAITMGGIVAGLLSAAAFMYGTAASFLLGCFFCQLCYLADCVDGEVARMRNQKSKGGEWLDIGLNYALYLVSFGVIYGITDHHAMFDPWLLYLILLSIFAEILATNGSDLVFSQGKISHETVSMRKRSKWIDAFVFLFLTQTGYQLGVFVTAFLWAISGQMLFLLLWTFYHLFVGLARSMYKLKLNIKYVMPSLREGGESDEGTAHGGRSRVTNQRAN
;
A
#
# COMPACT_ATOMS: atom_id res chain seq x y z
N MET A 1 21.32 2.14 18.98
CA MET A 1 20.24 3.14 18.78
C MET A 1 19.60 3.12 17.38
N LYS A 2 20.34 2.91 16.26
CA LYS A 2 19.68 2.84 14.93
C LYS A 2 18.92 1.53 14.68
N ASP A 3 19.39 0.41 15.24
CA ASP A 3 18.83 -0.93 14.97
C ASP A 3 17.44 -1.14 15.59
N GLU A 4 17.12 -0.46 16.69
CA GLU A 4 15.81 -0.55 17.36
C GLU A 4 14.66 0.02 16.51
N LEU A 5 14.97 0.79 15.46
CA LEU A 5 13.98 1.39 14.56
C LEU A 5 13.55 0.45 13.43
N TYR A 6 14.26 -0.66 13.22
CA TYR A 6 14.02 -1.59 12.14
C TYR A 6 13.44 -2.92 12.66
N PRO A 7 12.69 -3.65 11.83
CA PRO A 7 12.23 -4.99 12.17
C PRO A 7 13.42 -5.87 12.54
N SER A 8 13.30 -6.72 13.54
CA SER A 8 14.37 -7.65 13.91
C SER A 8 13.83 -8.92 14.54
N MET A 9 14.48 -10.05 14.27
CA MET A 9 14.18 -11.33 14.91
C MET A 9 15.27 -11.68 15.92
N PHE A 10 14.90 -12.49 16.92
CA PHE A 10 15.87 -12.90 17.95
C PHE A 10 17.02 -13.73 17.38
N TRP A 11 16.80 -14.41 16.25
CA TRP A 11 17.81 -15.20 15.53
C TRP A 11 18.50 -14.45 14.38
N ASP A 12 18.29 -13.13 14.24
CA ASP A 12 18.98 -12.36 13.20
C ASP A 12 20.51 -12.36 13.44
N SER A 13 21.26 -12.74 12.41
CA SER A 13 22.72 -12.55 12.37
C SER A 13 23.07 -11.06 12.26
N GLU A 14 24.30 -10.68 12.63
CA GLU A 14 24.75 -9.29 12.47
C GLU A 14 24.68 -8.82 11.02
N GLU A 15 25.03 -9.69 10.08
CA GLU A 15 24.93 -9.41 8.65
C GLU A 15 23.48 -9.12 8.24
N THR A 16 22.52 -9.92 8.72
CA THR A 16 21.08 -9.71 8.47
C THR A 16 20.63 -8.36 9.01
N ARG A 17 21.00 -8.02 10.26
CA ARG A 17 20.63 -6.73 10.87
C ARG A 17 21.17 -5.56 10.06
N HIS A 18 22.44 -5.62 9.66
CA HIS A 18 23.05 -4.58 8.83
C HIS A 18 22.32 -4.43 7.49
N CYS A 19 21.97 -5.55 6.84
CA CYS A 19 21.22 -5.55 5.61
C CYS A 19 19.83 -4.89 5.77
N ARG A 20 19.10 -5.20 6.85
CA ARG A 20 17.80 -4.58 7.14
C ARG A 20 17.88 -3.06 7.23
N VAL A 21 18.89 -2.52 7.91
CA VAL A 21 19.09 -1.07 8.05
C VAL A 21 19.33 -0.41 6.69
N GLN A 22 19.98 -1.10 5.76
CA GLN A 22 20.27 -0.57 4.42
C GLN A 22 19.06 -0.61 3.48
N VAL A 23 18.21 -1.64 3.62
CA VAL A 23 17.20 -1.97 2.58
C VAL A 23 15.76 -1.92 3.06
N GLN A 24 15.48 -1.80 4.36
CA GLN A 24 14.11 -1.66 4.88
C GLN A 24 13.87 -0.21 5.33
N LYS A 25 12.61 0.19 5.46
CA LYS A 25 12.26 1.50 6.03
C LYS A 25 12.11 1.34 7.56
N PRO A 26 12.37 2.41 8.36
CA PRO A 26 12.14 2.38 9.80
C PRO A 26 10.64 2.31 10.12
N TRP A 27 10.30 1.88 11.33
CA TRP A 27 8.91 1.66 11.79
C TRP A 27 7.96 2.83 11.52
N SER A 28 8.45 4.07 11.64
CA SER A 28 7.65 5.27 11.43
C SER A 28 7.21 5.46 9.98
N ARG A 29 7.97 4.91 9.04
CA ARG A 29 7.75 5.00 7.58
C ARG A 29 7.27 3.68 6.97
N GLU A 30 7.12 2.63 7.77
CA GLU A 30 6.49 1.38 7.33
C GLU A 30 5.04 1.30 7.81
N GLU A 31 4.22 0.55 7.11
CA GLU A 31 2.93 0.13 7.64
C GLU A 31 3.13 -0.87 8.78
N PHE A 32 2.23 -0.89 9.75
CA PHE A 32 2.38 -1.75 10.94
C PHE A 32 2.40 -3.24 10.57
N TRP A 33 1.53 -3.73 9.68
CA TRP A 33 1.57 -5.13 9.24
C TRP A 33 2.88 -5.47 8.53
N SER A 34 3.33 -4.57 7.66
CA SER A 34 4.63 -4.67 7.00
C SER A 34 5.75 -4.76 8.03
N TYR A 35 5.82 -3.83 8.98
CA TYR A 35 6.86 -3.78 10.00
C TYR A 35 6.87 -5.02 10.93
N TYR A 36 5.71 -5.40 11.46
CA TYR A 36 5.63 -6.44 12.49
C TYR A 36 5.58 -7.87 11.93
N PHE A 37 5.22 -8.08 10.67
CA PHE A 37 5.09 -9.41 10.09
C PHE A 37 5.90 -9.55 8.80
N ILE A 38 5.53 -8.83 7.74
CA ILE A 38 6.08 -9.08 6.41
C ILE A 38 7.57 -8.78 6.35
N ARG A 39 8.01 -7.60 6.81
CA ARG A 39 9.41 -7.17 6.78
C ARG A 39 10.32 -8.06 7.60
N ARG A 40 9.80 -8.71 8.64
CA ARG A 40 10.58 -9.68 9.43
C ARG A 40 10.92 -10.90 8.59
N ILE A 41 10.03 -11.30 7.69
CA ILE A 41 10.17 -12.48 6.82
C ILE A 41 10.85 -12.11 5.49
N SER A 42 10.49 -10.97 4.88
CA SER A 42 10.90 -10.55 3.54
C SER A 42 12.42 -10.51 3.40
N ILE A 43 13.16 -10.05 4.43
CA ILE A 43 14.61 -9.96 4.35
C ILE A 43 15.26 -11.31 4.02
N TYR A 44 14.73 -12.42 4.54
CA TYR A 44 15.31 -13.74 4.32
C TYR A 44 15.06 -14.19 2.89
N VAL A 45 13.87 -13.88 2.36
CA VAL A 45 13.53 -14.13 0.95
C VAL A 45 14.40 -13.28 0.03
N SER A 46 14.54 -11.99 0.34
CA SER A 46 15.40 -11.04 -0.40
C SER A 46 16.86 -11.48 -0.41
N LEU A 47 17.40 -11.90 0.74
CA LEU A 47 18.76 -12.44 0.86
C LEU A 47 18.91 -13.75 0.09
N LEU A 48 17.94 -14.67 0.19
CA LEU A 48 17.96 -15.93 -0.54
C LEU A 48 17.97 -15.69 -2.05
N LEU A 49 17.05 -14.85 -2.55
CA LEU A 49 16.96 -14.51 -3.97
C LEU A 49 18.24 -13.81 -4.45
N THR A 50 18.76 -12.86 -3.66
CA THR A 50 19.98 -12.11 -4.02
C THR A 50 21.21 -13.01 -4.08
N ARG A 51 21.33 -13.98 -3.16
CA ARG A 51 22.48 -14.89 -3.06
C ARG A 51 22.41 -16.10 -3.99
N LYS A 52 21.21 -16.61 -4.28
CA LYS A 52 21.02 -17.89 -4.99
C LYS A 52 20.50 -17.75 -6.41
N THR A 53 19.97 -16.60 -6.79
CA THR A 53 19.31 -16.42 -8.10
C THR A 53 19.72 -15.10 -8.75
N GLN A 54 19.41 -14.94 -10.04
CA GLN A 54 19.56 -13.68 -10.78
C GLN A 54 18.19 -13.05 -11.11
N ILE A 55 17.12 -13.43 -10.39
CA ILE A 55 15.76 -12.93 -10.63
C ILE A 55 15.71 -11.42 -10.40
N SER A 56 15.24 -10.65 -11.38
CA SER A 56 15.16 -9.19 -11.29
C SER A 56 14.03 -8.71 -10.37
N PRO A 57 14.12 -7.50 -9.78
CA PRO A 57 13.03 -6.90 -9.01
C PRO A 57 11.70 -6.90 -9.78
N ASN A 58 11.72 -6.48 -11.05
CA ASN A 58 10.51 -6.43 -11.88
C ASN A 58 9.88 -7.82 -12.07
N ALA A 59 10.67 -8.89 -12.14
CA ALA A 59 10.13 -10.25 -12.23
C ALA A 59 9.45 -10.67 -10.93
N ILE A 60 9.95 -10.22 -9.78
CA ILE A 60 9.31 -10.43 -8.47
C ILE A 60 7.98 -9.67 -8.41
N THR A 61 7.97 -8.41 -8.84
CA THR A 61 6.73 -7.61 -8.95
C THR A 61 5.70 -8.30 -9.85
N MET A 62 6.11 -8.87 -11.00
CA MET A 62 5.21 -9.65 -11.86
C MET A 62 4.67 -10.90 -11.20
N GLY A 63 5.49 -11.62 -10.44
CA GLY A 63 5.01 -12.72 -9.60
C GLY A 63 3.96 -12.24 -8.58
N GLY A 64 4.19 -11.06 -7.98
CA GLY A 64 3.24 -10.40 -7.08
C GLY A 64 1.91 -10.07 -7.76
N ILE A 65 1.92 -9.48 -8.96
CA ILE A 65 0.69 -9.20 -9.74
C ILE A 65 -0.08 -10.49 -10.01
N VAL A 66 0.61 -11.54 -10.47
CA VAL A 66 -0.03 -12.85 -10.71
C VAL A 66 -0.65 -13.39 -9.44
N ALA A 67 0.05 -13.31 -8.29
CA ALA A 67 -0.52 -13.70 -7.00
C ALA A 67 -1.75 -12.85 -6.63
N GLY A 68 -1.73 -11.54 -6.89
CA GLY A 68 -2.90 -10.67 -6.69
C GLY A 68 -4.10 -11.07 -7.55
N LEU A 69 -3.88 -11.44 -8.81
CA LEU A 69 -4.93 -11.93 -9.70
C LEU A 69 -5.47 -13.30 -9.27
N LEU A 70 -4.60 -14.22 -8.86
CA LEU A 70 -5.00 -15.52 -8.31
C LEU A 70 -5.80 -15.36 -7.01
N SER A 71 -5.41 -14.40 -6.16
CA SER A 71 -6.15 -14.03 -4.96
C SER A 71 -7.57 -13.58 -5.33
N ALA A 72 -7.71 -12.63 -6.26
CA ALA A 72 -9.00 -12.13 -6.71
C ALA A 72 -9.89 -13.27 -7.27
N ALA A 73 -9.32 -14.11 -8.13
CA ALA A 73 -10.02 -15.26 -8.69
C ALA A 73 -10.46 -16.27 -7.61
N ALA A 74 -9.62 -16.55 -6.62
CA ALA A 74 -9.96 -17.44 -5.51
C ALA A 74 -11.14 -16.89 -4.68
N PHE A 75 -11.15 -15.60 -4.39
CA PHE A 75 -12.25 -14.98 -3.66
C PHE A 75 -13.59 -15.03 -4.43
N MET A 76 -13.57 -14.96 -5.76
CA MET A 76 -14.80 -15.03 -6.57
C MET A 76 -15.59 -16.32 -6.39
N TYR A 77 -14.95 -17.43 -5.98
CA TYR A 77 -15.65 -18.70 -5.74
C TYR A 77 -16.54 -18.72 -4.48
N GLY A 78 -16.49 -17.69 -3.62
CA GLY A 78 -17.48 -17.51 -2.55
C GLY A 78 -17.53 -18.60 -1.46
N THR A 79 -16.54 -19.49 -1.35
CA THR A 79 -16.50 -20.54 -0.33
C THR A 79 -15.49 -20.22 0.77
N ALA A 80 -15.68 -20.80 1.95
CA ALA A 80 -14.72 -20.71 3.06
C ALA A 80 -13.29 -21.08 2.63
N ALA A 81 -13.13 -22.20 1.90
CA ALA A 81 -11.83 -22.68 1.44
C ALA A 81 -11.20 -21.75 0.40
N SER A 82 -12.01 -21.23 -0.53
CA SER A 82 -11.52 -20.31 -1.57
C SER A 82 -11.13 -18.94 -0.98
N PHE A 83 -11.80 -18.51 0.09
CA PHE A 83 -11.42 -17.33 0.86
C PHE A 83 -10.06 -17.50 1.54
N LEU A 84 -9.79 -18.65 2.17
CA LEU A 84 -8.48 -18.94 2.75
C LEU A 84 -7.37 -18.93 1.69
N LEU A 85 -7.64 -19.50 0.51
CA LEU A 85 -6.71 -19.50 -0.61
C LEU A 85 -6.47 -18.07 -1.15
N GLY A 86 -7.52 -17.26 -1.25
CA GLY A 86 -7.43 -15.84 -1.60
C GLY A 86 -6.56 -15.07 -0.62
N CYS A 87 -6.80 -15.23 0.69
CA CYS A 87 -5.98 -14.62 1.74
C CYS A 87 -4.50 -14.99 1.58
N PHE A 88 -4.20 -16.26 1.33
CA PHE A 88 -2.84 -16.75 1.13
C PHE A 88 -2.14 -16.07 -0.05
N PHE A 89 -2.77 -16.04 -1.22
CA PHE A 89 -2.21 -15.39 -2.40
C PHE A 89 -2.08 -13.87 -2.23
N CYS A 90 -3.02 -13.24 -1.52
CA CYS A 90 -2.91 -11.82 -1.20
C CYS A 90 -1.67 -11.54 -0.34
N GLN A 91 -1.40 -12.35 0.68
CA GLN A 91 -0.19 -12.21 1.50
C GLN A 91 1.09 -12.45 0.68
N LEU A 92 1.06 -13.37 -0.30
CA LEU A 92 2.18 -13.54 -1.23
C LEU A 92 2.41 -12.29 -2.11
N CYS A 93 1.34 -11.64 -2.57
CA CYS A 93 1.42 -10.37 -3.29
C CYS A 93 2.10 -9.28 -2.44
N TYR A 94 1.69 -9.13 -1.16
CA TYR A 94 2.34 -8.20 -0.22
C TYR A 94 3.79 -8.53 0.07
N LEU A 95 4.11 -9.82 0.20
CA LEU A 95 5.48 -10.25 0.39
C LEU A 95 6.33 -9.88 -0.83
N ALA A 96 5.81 -10.06 -2.04
CA ALA A 96 6.51 -9.70 -3.28
C ALA A 96 6.83 -8.21 -3.35
N ASP A 97 5.88 -7.32 -3.02
CA ASP A 97 6.07 -5.84 -2.94
C ASP A 97 7.10 -5.40 -1.88
N CYS A 98 7.28 -6.21 -0.84
CA CYS A 98 8.35 -5.95 0.12
C CYS A 98 9.71 -6.40 -0.43
N VAL A 99 9.74 -7.57 -1.06
CA VAL A 99 10.95 -8.25 -1.53
C VAL A 99 11.52 -7.58 -2.77
N ASP A 100 10.70 -7.17 -3.75
CA ASP A 100 11.18 -6.51 -4.97
C ASP A 100 11.93 -5.21 -4.65
N GLY A 101 11.41 -4.38 -3.74
CA GLY A 101 12.02 -3.13 -3.32
C GLY A 101 13.30 -3.37 -2.52
N GLU A 102 13.34 -4.41 -1.70
CA GLU A 102 14.55 -4.83 -0.98
C GLU A 102 15.63 -5.32 -1.94
N VAL A 103 15.29 -6.20 -2.87
CA VAL A 103 16.21 -6.73 -3.90
C VAL A 103 16.68 -5.60 -4.82
N ALA A 104 15.82 -4.66 -5.21
CA ALA A 104 16.19 -3.49 -6.00
C ALA A 104 17.20 -2.60 -5.27
N ARG A 105 17.08 -2.45 -3.94
CA ARG A 105 18.06 -1.72 -3.12
C ARG A 105 19.35 -2.50 -2.92
N MET A 106 19.28 -3.82 -2.67
CA MET A 106 20.47 -4.68 -2.53
C MET A 106 21.31 -4.70 -3.81
N ARG A 107 20.67 -4.69 -4.98
CA ARG A 107 21.35 -4.77 -6.29
C ARG A 107 21.56 -3.43 -6.97
N ASN A 108 21.12 -2.32 -6.37
CA ASN A 108 21.08 -0.99 -7.01
C ASN A 108 20.36 -0.97 -8.37
N GLN A 109 19.25 -1.71 -8.49
CA GLN A 109 18.45 -1.88 -9.71
C GLN A 109 17.13 -1.09 -9.69
N LYS A 110 17.11 0.11 -9.09
CA LYS A 110 15.92 0.97 -9.14
C LYS A 110 15.68 1.46 -10.57
N SER A 111 14.43 1.40 -11.03
CA SER A 111 14.08 1.83 -12.39
C SER A 111 12.68 2.47 -12.43
N LYS A 112 12.47 3.40 -13.36
CA LYS A 112 11.14 3.98 -13.63
C LYS A 112 10.12 2.92 -14.07
N GLY A 113 10.59 1.90 -14.79
CA GLY A 113 9.75 0.77 -15.18
C GLY A 113 9.25 -0.03 -13.96
N GLY A 114 10.10 -0.22 -12.95
CA GLY A 114 9.72 -0.83 -11.68
C GLY A 114 8.64 -0.01 -10.96
N GLU A 115 8.85 1.31 -10.84
CA GLU A 115 7.86 2.21 -10.23
C GLU A 115 6.48 2.15 -10.92
N TRP A 116 6.46 1.97 -12.25
CA TRP A 116 5.20 1.78 -12.99
C TRP A 116 4.56 0.40 -12.74
N LEU A 117 5.36 -0.66 -12.60
CA LEU A 117 4.87 -2.00 -12.27
C LEU A 117 4.29 -2.06 -10.84
N ASP A 118 4.86 -1.33 -9.90
CA ASP A 118 4.32 -1.20 -8.52
C ASP A 118 2.89 -0.62 -8.53
N ILE A 119 2.61 0.32 -9.44
CA ILE A 119 1.25 0.82 -9.66
C ILE A 119 0.33 -0.32 -10.15
N GLY A 120 0.80 -1.16 -11.07
CA GLY A 120 0.09 -2.35 -11.53
C GLY A 120 -0.24 -3.33 -10.41
N LEU A 121 0.69 -3.53 -9.47
CA LEU A 121 0.49 -4.37 -8.29
C LEU A 121 -0.60 -3.80 -7.37
N ASN A 122 -0.64 -2.49 -7.17
CA ASN A 122 -1.74 -1.84 -6.46
C ASN A 122 -3.09 -2.07 -7.14
N TYR A 123 -3.15 -2.04 -8.47
CA TYR A 123 -4.39 -2.37 -9.21
C TYR A 123 -4.84 -3.82 -9.01
N ALA A 124 -3.91 -4.78 -8.96
CA ALA A 124 -4.25 -6.17 -8.66
C ALA A 124 -4.89 -6.31 -7.26
N LEU A 125 -4.43 -5.54 -6.27
CA LEU A 125 -5.03 -5.51 -4.93
C LEU A 125 -6.44 -4.92 -4.93
N TYR A 126 -6.76 -3.95 -5.79
CA TYR A 126 -8.14 -3.46 -5.94
C TYR A 126 -9.06 -4.54 -6.54
N LEU A 127 -8.56 -5.38 -7.46
CA LEU A 127 -9.31 -6.52 -7.99
C LEU A 127 -9.59 -7.59 -6.93
N VAL A 128 -8.71 -7.75 -5.93
CA VAL A 128 -8.97 -8.63 -4.79
C VAL A 128 -10.25 -8.20 -4.07
N SER A 129 -10.40 -6.90 -3.78
CA SER A 129 -11.62 -6.37 -3.16
C SER A 129 -12.86 -6.67 -4.00
N PHE A 130 -12.79 -6.55 -5.33
CA PHE A 130 -13.88 -6.94 -6.23
C PHE A 130 -14.23 -8.42 -6.11
N GLY A 131 -13.22 -9.31 -6.15
CA GLY A 131 -13.42 -10.75 -6.08
C GLY A 131 -14.11 -11.21 -4.81
N VAL A 132 -13.78 -10.59 -3.67
CA VAL A 132 -14.43 -10.91 -2.38
C VAL A 132 -15.92 -10.55 -2.42
N ILE A 133 -16.27 -9.39 -2.98
CA ILE A 133 -17.66 -8.93 -3.06
C ILE A 133 -18.46 -9.86 -3.97
N TYR A 134 -17.94 -10.11 -5.17
CA TYR A 134 -18.58 -10.97 -6.15
C TYR A 134 -18.88 -12.34 -5.56
N GLY A 135 -17.88 -12.98 -4.93
CA GLY A 135 -18.04 -14.29 -4.31
C GLY A 135 -19.07 -14.29 -3.19
N ILE A 136 -19.19 -13.22 -2.41
CA ILE A 136 -20.21 -13.12 -1.35
C ILE A 136 -21.61 -12.91 -1.95
N THR A 137 -21.75 -12.01 -2.92
CA THR A 137 -23.07 -11.67 -3.50
C THR A 137 -23.65 -12.79 -4.35
N ASP A 138 -22.81 -13.54 -5.06
CA ASP A 138 -23.24 -14.65 -5.92
C ASP A 138 -23.72 -15.86 -5.09
N HIS A 139 -23.02 -16.16 -4.01
CA HIS A 139 -23.29 -17.34 -3.19
C HIS A 139 -24.23 -17.09 -1.99
N HIS A 140 -24.50 -15.84 -1.63
CA HIS A 140 -25.35 -15.51 -0.48
C HIS A 140 -26.45 -14.51 -0.86
N ALA A 141 -27.65 -15.05 -1.14
CA ALA A 141 -28.87 -14.32 -1.51
C ALA A 141 -29.38 -13.29 -0.47
N MET A 142 -28.69 -13.14 0.66
CA MET A 142 -29.00 -12.16 1.70
C MET A 142 -28.59 -10.74 1.29
N PHE A 143 -27.69 -10.60 0.32
CA PHE A 143 -27.18 -9.31 -0.11
C PHE A 143 -27.85 -8.85 -1.40
N ASP A 144 -28.67 -7.82 -1.28
CA ASP A 144 -29.27 -7.18 -2.44
C ASP A 144 -28.20 -6.60 -3.39
N PRO A 145 -28.47 -6.54 -4.70
CA PRO A 145 -27.55 -5.99 -5.69
C PRO A 145 -27.08 -4.55 -5.41
N TRP A 146 -27.84 -3.75 -4.64
CA TRP A 146 -27.43 -2.38 -4.31
C TRP A 146 -26.18 -2.31 -3.43
N LEU A 147 -25.95 -3.34 -2.63
CA LEU A 147 -24.77 -3.43 -1.78
C LEU A 147 -23.49 -3.50 -2.62
N LEU A 148 -23.52 -4.22 -3.74
CA LEU A 148 -22.42 -4.29 -4.71
C LEU A 148 -22.05 -2.88 -5.22
N TYR A 149 -23.04 -2.04 -5.56
CA TYR A 149 -22.79 -0.68 -6.02
C TYR A 149 -22.13 0.20 -4.96
N LEU A 150 -22.53 0.08 -3.69
CA LEU A 150 -21.91 0.85 -2.60
C LEU A 150 -20.47 0.42 -2.33
N ILE A 151 -20.18 -0.88 -2.39
CA ILE A 151 -18.81 -1.34 -2.17
C ILE A 151 -17.95 -0.96 -3.38
N LEU A 152 -18.44 -1.09 -4.61
CA LEU A 152 -17.75 -0.59 -5.81
C LEU A 152 -17.46 0.91 -5.72
N LEU A 153 -18.42 1.71 -5.26
CA LEU A 153 -18.24 3.14 -5.02
C LEU A 153 -17.16 3.39 -3.95
N SER A 154 -17.13 2.58 -2.88
CA SER A 154 -16.10 2.70 -1.83
C SER A 154 -14.70 2.39 -2.35
N ILE A 155 -14.54 1.35 -3.19
CA ILE A 155 -13.28 1.01 -3.86
C ILE A 155 -12.85 2.14 -4.78
N PHE A 156 -13.77 2.64 -5.61
CA PHE A 156 -13.48 3.75 -6.51
C PHE A 156 -13.03 5.01 -5.74
N ALA A 157 -13.73 5.36 -4.67
CA ALA A 157 -13.35 6.47 -3.80
C ALA A 157 -11.97 6.23 -3.18
N GLU A 158 -11.64 5.00 -2.79
CA GLU A 158 -10.33 4.64 -2.26
C GLU A 158 -9.20 4.77 -3.30
N ILE A 159 -9.43 4.36 -4.55
CA ILE A 159 -8.48 4.53 -5.65
C ILE A 159 -8.18 6.02 -5.85
N LEU A 160 -9.22 6.84 -5.96
CA LEU A 160 -9.08 8.29 -6.12
C LEU A 160 -8.32 8.91 -4.95
N ALA A 161 -8.68 8.53 -3.73
CA ALA A 161 -8.06 9.06 -2.53
C ALA A 161 -6.58 8.65 -2.43
N THR A 162 -6.24 7.41 -2.80
CA THR A 162 -4.86 6.89 -2.75
C THR A 162 -3.98 7.54 -3.82
N ASN A 163 -4.42 7.62 -5.07
CA ASN A 163 -3.68 8.29 -6.14
C ASN A 163 -3.41 9.77 -5.81
N GLY A 164 -4.41 10.45 -5.21
CA GLY A 164 -4.21 11.83 -4.74
C GLY A 164 -3.24 11.93 -3.56
N SER A 165 -3.20 10.94 -2.68
CA SER A 165 -2.26 10.91 -1.56
C SER A 165 -0.83 10.63 -2.03
N ASP A 166 -0.62 9.76 -3.02
CA ASP A 166 0.70 9.45 -3.56
C ASP A 166 1.37 10.69 -4.17
N LEU A 167 0.59 11.56 -4.83
CA LEU A 167 1.05 12.87 -5.28
C LEU A 167 1.57 13.72 -4.11
N VAL A 168 0.89 13.72 -2.96
CA VAL A 168 1.35 14.47 -1.78
C VAL A 168 2.49 13.78 -1.04
N PHE A 169 2.53 12.44 -1.02
CA PHE A 169 3.62 11.67 -0.44
C PHE A 169 4.92 11.92 -1.20
N SER A 170 4.87 12.09 -2.53
CA SER A 170 6.02 12.52 -3.32
C SER A 170 6.55 13.90 -2.89
N GLN A 171 5.67 14.78 -2.41
CA GLN A 171 6.03 16.08 -1.82
C GLN A 171 6.44 15.99 -0.33
N GLY A 172 6.40 14.81 0.28
CA GLY A 172 6.82 14.56 1.67
C GLY A 172 5.88 15.04 2.78
N LYS A 173 4.79 15.76 2.47
CA LYS A 173 3.94 16.45 3.47
C LYS A 173 3.08 15.50 4.33
N ILE A 174 2.35 14.55 3.74
CA ILE A 174 1.52 13.58 4.48
C ILE A 174 2.37 12.59 5.29
N SER A 175 3.56 12.27 4.79
CA SER A 175 4.50 11.40 5.50
C SER A 175 4.83 11.96 6.88
N HIS A 176 4.95 13.29 7.00
CA HIS A 176 5.30 13.93 8.26
C HIS A 176 4.16 13.90 9.28
N GLU A 177 2.90 14.13 8.87
CA GLU A 177 1.74 14.07 9.77
C GLU A 177 1.44 12.64 10.24
N THR A 178 1.46 11.67 9.34
CA THR A 178 1.21 10.28 9.74
C THR A 178 2.32 9.73 10.62
N VAL A 179 3.59 10.12 10.38
CA VAL A 179 4.71 9.80 11.26
C VAL A 179 4.56 10.47 12.62
N SER A 180 4.12 11.72 12.68
CA SER A 180 3.97 12.45 13.95
C SER A 180 2.83 11.88 14.81
N MET A 181 1.71 11.48 14.19
CA MET A 181 0.61 10.80 14.88
C MET A 181 1.05 9.48 15.49
N ARG A 182 1.79 8.66 14.73
CA ARG A 182 2.29 7.35 15.20
C ARG A 182 3.29 7.45 16.35
N LYS A 183 4.11 8.50 16.35
CA LYS A 183 5.06 8.76 17.45
C LYS A 183 4.39 9.21 18.76
N ARG A 184 3.11 9.60 18.73
CA ARG A 184 2.41 10.15 19.91
C ARG A 184 2.06 9.08 20.95
N SER A 185 1.62 7.91 20.52
CA SER A 185 1.23 6.80 21.40
C SER A 185 1.11 5.49 20.63
N LYS A 186 1.46 4.37 21.28
CA LYS A 186 1.28 3.01 20.73
C LYS A 186 -0.19 2.70 20.41
N TRP A 187 -1.14 3.26 21.18
CA TRP A 187 -2.57 3.09 20.93
C TRP A 187 -3.05 3.85 19.70
N ILE A 188 -2.51 5.06 19.48
CA ILE A 188 -2.81 5.85 18.29
C ILE A 188 -2.21 5.17 17.06
N ASP A 189 -1.00 4.64 17.17
CA ASP A 189 -0.36 3.85 16.10
C ASP A 189 -1.22 2.63 15.72
N ALA A 190 -1.71 1.87 16.71
CA ALA A 190 -2.61 0.74 16.48
C ALA A 190 -3.94 1.16 15.82
N PHE A 191 -4.52 2.29 16.24
CA PHE A 191 -5.75 2.81 15.61
C PHE A 191 -5.52 3.25 14.15
N VAL A 192 -4.48 4.05 13.91
CA VAL A 192 -4.09 4.49 12.57
C VAL A 192 -3.82 3.27 11.69
N PHE A 193 -3.18 2.25 12.23
CA PHE A 193 -3.00 0.97 11.53
C PHE A 193 -4.33 0.32 11.15
N LEU A 194 -5.12 -0.07 12.15
CA LEU A 194 -6.33 -0.89 11.96
C LEU A 194 -7.36 -0.22 11.06
N PHE A 195 -7.44 1.11 11.05
CA PHE A 195 -8.53 1.81 10.38
C PHE A 195 -8.10 2.72 9.23
N LEU A 196 -6.84 3.16 9.16
CA LEU A 196 -6.38 4.14 8.15
C LEU A 196 -5.35 3.59 7.16
N THR A 197 -4.66 2.48 7.46
CA THR A 197 -3.69 1.87 6.54
C THR A 197 -4.32 0.80 5.65
N GLN A 198 -3.74 0.57 4.46
CA GLN A 198 -4.22 -0.45 3.52
C GLN A 198 -4.12 -1.84 4.11
N THR A 199 -2.98 -2.16 4.70
CA THR A 199 -2.76 -3.47 5.30
C THR A 199 -3.61 -3.73 6.53
N GLY A 200 -3.84 -2.73 7.39
CA GLY A 200 -4.72 -2.89 8.56
C GLY A 200 -6.17 -3.10 8.19
N TYR A 201 -6.64 -2.38 7.16
CA TYR A 201 -7.95 -2.62 6.56
C TYR A 201 -8.08 -4.06 6.06
N GLN A 202 -7.14 -4.53 5.25
CA GLN A 202 -7.17 -5.89 4.74
C GLN A 202 -7.02 -6.96 5.83
N LEU A 203 -6.31 -6.67 6.92
CA LEU A 203 -6.26 -7.57 8.06
C LEU A 203 -7.65 -7.73 8.70
N GLY A 204 -8.41 -6.65 8.88
CA GLY A 204 -9.79 -6.73 9.40
C GLY A 204 -10.69 -7.58 8.48
N VAL A 205 -10.50 -7.41 7.17
CA VAL A 205 -11.13 -8.21 6.12
C VAL A 205 -10.76 -9.69 6.23
N PHE A 206 -9.48 -10.01 6.41
CA PHE A 206 -9.02 -11.39 6.55
C PHE A 206 -9.48 -12.03 7.84
N VAL A 207 -9.47 -11.30 8.95
CA VAL A 207 -9.94 -11.82 10.25
C VAL A 207 -11.41 -12.18 10.16
N THR A 208 -12.25 -11.31 9.61
CA THR A 208 -13.68 -11.58 9.46
C THR A 208 -13.95 -12.71 8.46
N ALA A 209 -13.25 -12.75 7.33
CA ALA A 209 -13.29 -13.86 6.37
C ALA A 209 -12.88 -15.21 7.00
N PHE A 210 -11.80 -15.22 7.77
CA PHE A 210 -11.27 -16.41 8.44
C PHE A 210 -12.22 -16.92 9.52
N LEU A 211 -12.75 -16.01 10.34
CA LEU A 211 -13.73 -16.35 11.37
C LEU A 211 -15.02 -16.90 10.75
N TRP A 212 -15.46 -16.34 9.62
CA TRP A 212 -16.56 -16.91 8.85
C TRP A 212 -16.23 -18.32 8.35
N ALA A 213 -15.06 -18.50 7.74
CA ALA A 213 -14.63 -19.77 7.17
C ALA A 213 -14.59 -20.91 8.20
N ILE A 214 -14.18 -20.63 9.44
CA ILE A 214 -14.11 -21.63 10.51
C ILE A 214 -15.47 -21.87 11.17
N SER A 215 -16.22 -20.79 11.43
CA SER A 215 -17.44 -20.89 12.23
C SER A 215 -18.69 -21.20 11.42
N GLY A 216 -18.68 -20.92 10.11
CA GLY A 216 -19.87 -20.93 9.25
C GLY A 216 -20.91 -19.86 9.61
N GLN A 217 -20.63 -18.98 10.58
CA GLN A 217 -21.61 -18.01 11.07
C GLN A 217 -21.72 -16.80 10.14
N MET A 218 -22.92 -16.56 9.62
CA MET A 218 -23.21 -15.43 8.74
C MET A 218 -22.94 -14.06 9.38
N LEU A 219 -22.90 -13.97 10.72
CA LEU A 219 -22.51 -12.75 11.44
C LEU A 219 -21.14 -12.22 10.99
N PHE A 220 -20.18 -13.10 10.70
CA PHE A 220 -18.85 -12.66 10.29
C PHE A 220 -18.83 -12.10 8.87
N LEU A 221 -19.69 -12.57 7.97
CA LEU A 221 -19.90 -11.93 6.66
C LEU A 221 -20.57 -10.56 6.81
N LEU A 222 -21.52 -10.42 7.74
CA LEU A 222 -22.13 -9.12 8.04
C LEU A 222 -21.12 -8.11 8.61
N LEU A 223 -20.30 -8.56 9.56
CA LEU A 223 -19.22 -7.75 10.13
C LEU A 223 -18.18 -7.38 9.06
N TRP A 224 -17.84 -8.32 8.18
CA TRP A 224 -16.97 -8.09 7.03
C TRP A 224 -17.52 -6.99 6.12
N THR A 225 -18.81 -7.06 5.76
CA THR A 225 -19.49 -6.09 4.89
C THR A 225 -19.55 -4.72 5.54
N PHE A 226 -19.95 -4.67 6.82
CA PHE A 226 -20.00 -3.43 7.59
C PHE A 226 -18.61 -2.79 7.67
N TYR A 227 -17.59 -3.59 7.99
CA TYR A 227 -16.22 -3.11 8.09
C TYR A 227 -15.73 -2.55 6.74
N HIS A 228 -15.98 -3.24 5.63
CA HIS A 228 -15.67 -2.76 4.29
C HIS A 228 -16.29 -1.39 4.01
N LEU A 229 -17.62 -1.29 4.14
CA LEU A 229 -18.35 -0.08 3.78
C LEU A 229 -18.04 1.08 4.72
N PHE A 230 -18.11 0.85 6.03
CA PHE A 230 -17.98 1.92 7.01
C PHE A 230 -16.53 2.38 7.16
N VAL A 231 -15.60 1.44 7.40
CA VAL A 231 -14.18 1.78 7.60
C VAL A 231 -13.55 2.21 6.28
N GLY A 232 -13.86 1.52 5.16
CA GLY A 232 -13.36 1.90 3.84
C GLY A 232 -13.78 3.32 3.45
N LEU A 233 -15.05 3.67 3.64
CA LEU A 233 -15.53 5.03 3.38
C LEU A 233 -14.88 6.06 4.30
N ALA A 234 -14.87 5.82 5.62
CA ALA A 234 -14.26 6.74 6.58
C ALA A 234 -12.79 7.02 6.26
N ARG A 235 -12.05 5.97 5.89
CA ARG A 235 -10.66 6.05 5.46
C ARG A 235 -10.49 6.83 4.16
N SER A 236 -11.33 6.57 3.16
CA SER A 236 -11.33 7.31 1.90
C SER A 236 -11.59 8.81 2.12
N MET A 237 -12.58 9.15 2.95
CA MET A 237 -12.88 10.54 3.33
C MET A 237 -11.70 11.20 4.05
N TYR A 238 -11.02 10.49 4.94
CA TYR A 238 -9.83 11.01 5.63
C TYR A 238 -8.69 11.29 4.64
N LYS A 239 -8.38 10.36 3.74
CA LYS A 239 -7.37 10.56 2.68
C LYS A 239 -7.75 11.73 1.76
N LEU A 240 -9.01 11.85 1.36
CA LEU A 240 -9.49 12.95 0.53
C LEU A 240 -9.32 14.30 1.25
N LYS A 241 -9.63 14.36 2.56
CA LYS A 241 -9.39 15.56 3.38
C LYS A 241 -7.91 15.95 3.41
N LEU A 242 -7.01 14.97 3.51
CA LEU A 242 -5.57 15.23 3.43
C LEU A 242 -5.17 15.75 2.04
N ASN A 243 -5.70 15.15 0.97
CA ASN A 243 -5.45 15.60 -0.40
C ASN A 243 -5.91 17.05 -0.59
N ILE A 244 -7.08 17.43 -0.10
CA ILE A 244 -7.56 18.82 -0.15
C ILE A 244 -6.62 19.76 0.64
N LYS A 245 -6.20 19.35 1.84
CA LYS A 245 -5.31 20.16 2.69
C LYS A 245 -3.94 20.41 2.06
N TYR A 246 -3.41 19.45 1.31
CA TYR A 246 -2.01 19.49 0.85
C TYR A 246 -1.81 19.64 -0.66
N VAL A 247 -2.65 19.05 -1.50
CA VAL A 247 -2.55 19.13 -2.97
C VAL A 247 -3.05 20.48 -3.46
N MET A 248 -4.27 20.86 -3.06
CA MET A 248 -4.97 22.04 -3.63
C MET A 248 -4.17 23.35 -3.47
N PRO A 249 -3.50 23.63 -2.33
CA PRO A 249 -2.66 24.82 -2.22
C PRO A 249 -1.40 24.73 -3.10
N SER A 250 -0.79 23.54 -3.21
CA SER A 250 0.45 23.36 -4.01
C SER A 250 0.24 23.56 -5.52
N LEU A 251 -0.96 23.26 -6.03
CA LEU A 251 -1.33 23.52 -7.42
C LEU A 251 -1.53 25.02 -7.70
N ARG A 252 -1.93 25.82 -6.70
CA ARG A 252 -2.05 27.27 -6.83
C ARG A 252 -0.68 27.95 -6.84
N GLU A 253 0.22 27.57 -5.95
CA GLU A 253 1.58 28.11 -5.89
C GLU A 253 2.43 27.74 -7.13
N GLY A 254 2.23 26.54 -7.69
CA GLY A 254 2.87 26.12 -8.94
C GLY A 254 2.32 26.84 -10.18
N GLY A 255 1.04 27.24 -10.18
CA GLY A 255 0.43 28.00 -11.29
C GLY A 255 0.86 29.47 -11.34
N GLU A 256 1.03 30.12 -10.18
CA GLU A 256 1.45 31.53 -10.12
C GLU A 256 2.93 31.75 -10.51
N SER A 257 3.77 30.72 -10.40
CA SER A 257 5.18 30.81 -10.79
C SER A 257 5.43 30.67 -12.30
N ASP A 258 4.53 30.00 -13.03
CA ASP A 258 4.60 29.88 -14.50
C ASP A 258 3.93 31.05 -15.24
N GLU A 259 2.96 31.74 -14.64
CA GLU A 259 2.35 32.94 -15.26
C GLU A 259 3.18 34.23 -15.07
N GLY A 260 4.13 34.24 -14.12
CA GLY A 260 4.95 35.42 -13.81
C GLY A 260 6.17 35.67 -14.72
N THR A 261 6.51 34.75 -15.64
CA THR A 261 7.74 34.86 -16.46
C THR A 261 7.51 35.08 -17.95
N ALA A 262 6.26 35.24 -18.42
CA ALA A 262 5.96 35.39 -19.85
C ALA A 262 5.94 36.85 -20.37
N HIS A 263 6.13 37.88 -19.54
CA HIS A 263 6.14 39.27 -20.00
C HIS A 263 7.18 40.16 -19.31
N GLY A 264 8.33 40.34 -19.97
CA GLY A 264 9.22 41.48 -19.70
C GLY A 264 10.71 41.18 -19.84
N GLY A 265 11.28 41.37 -21.03
CA GLY A 265 12.74 41.21 -21.19
C GLY A 265 13.25 41.46 -22.60
N ARG A 266 12.91 42.62 -23.18
CA ARG A 266 13.44 43.08 -24.47
C ARG A 266 14.93 43.41 -24.33
N SER A 267 15.77 42.68 -25.05
CA SER A 267 17.08 43.05 -25.62
C SER A 267 17.82 44.28 -25.05
N ARG A 268 19.02 44.07 -24.50
CA ARG A 268 20.14 45.00 -24.75
C ARG A 268 21.49 44.27 -24.76
N VAL A 269 21.98 44.09 -25.99
CA VAL A 269 23.38 43.87 -26.30
C VAL A 269 24.13 45.17 -25.97
N THR A 270 25.16 45.08 -25.13
CA THR A 270 26.30 46.01 -25.19
C THR A 270 27.56 45.27 -24.78
N ASN A 271 28.45 45.20 -25.75
CA ASN A 271 29.79 44.64 -25.73
C ASN A 271 30.75 45.77 -25.32
N GLN A 272 31.67 45.59 -24.37
CA GLN A 272 33.02 46.18 -24.47
C GLN A 272 34.01 45.61 -23.44
N ARG A 273 35.26 45.61 -23.91
CA ARG A 273 36.46 44.84 -23.51
C ARG A 273 37.16 45.35 -22.24
N ALA A 274 38.11 44.52 -21.82
CA ALA A 274 39.27 44.85 -21.01
C ALA A 274 39.97 46.18 -21.39
N ASN A 275 40.60 46.74 -20.35
CA ASN A 275 41.38 47.99 -20.21
C ASN A 275 40.56 49.28 -20.06
#